data_AF-A0A536AKK3-F1
#
_entry.id   AF-A0A536AKK3-F1
#
_cell.length_a   1.000
_cell.length_b   1.000
_cell.length_c   1.000
_cell.angle_alpha   90.00
_cell.angle_beta   90.00
_cell.angle_gamma   90.00
#
_symmetry.space_group_name_H-M   'P 1'
#
loop_
_entity.id
_entity.type
_entity.pdbx_description
1 polymer ?
#
loop_
_entity_poly.entity_id
_entity_poly.type
_entity_poly.pdbx_seq_one_letter_code
_entity_poly.pdbx_strand_id
1 'polypeptide(L)'
;MASDVVTIPEEQGIETHGIERVSPKTRTHVRVIDNFTMWLSANLVISTIGLGALAVPIFSLGFWDSVAVIIIFNALGVLPVAFFSTLGPKLGLRQMTISRFSFGWVGGIIMALFNVAACIGWSVVNVIIGGQLVSALSGGVIPSWAGILILAVLTTLVSIYGYRYVHRYERYAWIPMAIIFAIMFFVALPHFHIIAPSNTTTAAEIAGLLSFGGAVYGFATGWSSYAADYNVNQPEDTPASRVFWLTFLGVFIPCVLLETLGVALTTALTSVSSWNKAFTNGSVGGLLAAVVSPLGGFGTFIL
;
A
#
# COMPACT_ATOMS: atom_id res chain seq x y z
N MET A 1 40.75 -14.68 -0.16
CA MET A 1 39.50 -14.41 0.57
C MET A 1 39.19 -12.93 0.40
N ALA A 2 38.38 -12.57 -0.59
CA ALA A 2 37.87 -11.22 -0.70
C ALA A 2 36.86 -11.01 0.45
N SER A 3 37.15 -10.08 1.35
CA SER A 3 36.20 -9.69 2.37
C SER A 3 35.17 -8.76 1.72
N ASP A 4 34.09 -9.32 1.18
CA ASP A 4 32.95 -8.59 0.60
C ASP A 4 32.10 -7.85 1.66
N VAL A 5 32.76 -7.39 2.74
CA VAL A 5 32.14 -6.85 3.94
C VAL A 5 32.79 -5.51 4.23
N VAL A 6 32.18 -4.45 3.68
CA VAL A 6 32.61 -3.07 3.90
C VAL A 6 32.15 -2.63 5.29
N THR A 7 33.08 -2.13 6.11
CA THR A 7 32.78 -1.45 7.38
C THR A 7 32.46 0.02 7.11
N ILE A 8 31.29 0.49 7.56
CA ILE A 8 30.69 1.75 7.11
C ILE A 8 30.91 2.86 8.17
N PRO A 9 31.41 4.06 7.80
CA PRO A 9 31.34 5.26 8.62
C PRO A 9 29.91 5.79 8.71
N GLU A 10 29.52 6.38 9.84
CA GLU A 10 28.16 6.91 10.06
C GLU A 10 27.75 7.95 8.97
N GLU A 11 26.89 7.56 8.02
CA GLU A 11 26.54 8.40 6.86
C GLU A 11 25.70 9.62 7.29
N GLN A 12 26.26 10.83 7.10
CA GLN A 12 25.60 12.12 7.32
C GLN A 12 25.06 12.75 6.02
N GLY A 13 24.54 11.95 5.07
CA GLY A 13 24.11 12.46 3.77
C GLY A 13 23.22 11.52 2.94
N ILE A 14 23.41 11.55 1.62
CA ILE A 14 22.72 10.70 0.62
C ILE A 14 23.20 9.25 0.77
N GLU A 15 22.28 8.29 0.78
CA GLU A 15 22.61 6.86 0.90
C GLU A 15 23.43 6.42 -0.33
N THR A 16 24.67 6.00 -0.08
CA THR A 16 25.58 5.52 -1.15
C THR A 16 25.57 4.00 -1.31
N HIS A 17 24.91 3.30 -0.38
CA HIS A 17 24.89 1.84 -0.32
C HIS A 17 23.83 1.24 -1.25
N GLY A 18 24.28 0.64 -2.35
CA GLY A 18 23.44 0.07 -3.38
C GLY A 18 23.01 -1.36 -3.06
N ILE A 19 23.51 -2.29 -3.87
CA ILE A 19 23.12 -3.71 -3.85
C ILE A 19 24.04 -4.60 -3.00
N GLU A 20 25.09 -4.00 -2.43
CA GLU A 20 26.11 -4.68 -1.65
C GLU A 20 25.52 -5.30 -0.38
N ARG A 21 26.11 -6.41 0.06
CA ARG A 21 25.69 -7.08 1.29
C ARG A 21 25.99 -6.21 2.50
N VAL A 22 25.00 -6.02 3.37
CA VAL A 22 25.22 -5.31 4.63
C VAL A 22 25.94 -6.22 5.63
N SER A 23 27.08 -5.76 6.12
CA SER A 23 27.90 -6.46 7.11
C SER A 23 27.10 -6.78 8.37
N PRO A 24 27.22 -7.99 8.96
CA PRO A 24 26.58 -8.30 10.23
C PRO A 24 26.94 -7.30 11.35
N LYS A 25 28.16 -6.75 11.32
CA LYS A 25 28.65 -5.80 12.33
C LYS A 25 28.02 -4.41 12.23
N THR A 26 27.46 -4.05 11.08
CA THR A 26 26.85 -2.72 10.84
C THR A 26 25.33 -2.73 10.98
N ARG A 27 24.72 -3.90 11.25
CA ARG A 27 23.27 -4.07 11.45
C ARG A 27 22.85 -3.63 12.85
N THR A 28 22.66 -2.33 13.03
CA THR A 28 22.35 -1.71 14.33
C THR A 28 20.86 -1.48 14.57
N HIS A 29 19.98 -1.87 13.64
CA HIS A 29 18.55 -1.61 13.75
C HIS A 29 17.86 -2.70 14.57
N VAL A 30 17.85 -2.57 15.89
CA VAL A 30 17.37 -3.61 16.83
C VAL A 30 15.84 -3.61 17.03
N ARG A 31 15.15 -2.51 16.68
CA ARG A 31 13.73 -2.35 17.00
C ARG A 31 12.85 -3.04 15.97
N VAL A 32 12.63 -4.35 16.14
CA VAL A 32 11.84 -5.19 15.22
C VAL A 32 10.40 -4.68 14.99
N ILE A 33 9.79 -3.98 15.96
CA ILE A 33 8.44 -3.41 15.78
C ILE A 33 8.39 -2.28 14.75
N ASP A 34 9.52 -1.65 14.43
CA ASP A 34 9.57 -0.65 13.37
C ASP A 34 9.19 -1.26 12.00
N ASN A 35 9.42 -2.58 11.81
CA ASN A 35 8.94 -3.32 10.64
C ASN A 35 7.41 -3.33 10.56
N PHE A 36 6.70 -3.57 11.67
CA PHE A 36 5.23 -3.52 11.69
C PHE A 36 4.72 -2.12 11.34
N THR A 37 5.27 -1.07 11.98
CA THR A 37 4.81 0.31 11.73
C THR A 37 5.12 0.80 10.33
N MET A 38 6.23 0.33 9.73
CA MET A 38 6.60 0.66 8.35
C MET A 38 5.61 0.04 7.36
N TRP A 39 5.32 -1.25 7.48
CA TRP A 39 4.31 -1.92 6.62
C TRP A 39 2.92 -1.35 6.84
N LEU A 40 2.59 -1.00 8.08
CA LEU A 40 1.34 -0.32 8.42
C LEU A 40 1.22 1.02 7.67
N SER A 41 2.27 1.84 7.73
CA SER A 41 2.32 3.14 7.05
C SER A 41 2.22 3.01 5.53
N ALA A 42 2.97 2.07 4.95
CA ALA A 42 2.99 1.85 3.50
C ALA A 42 1.62 1.42 2.92
N ASN A 43 0.75 0.83 3.74
CA ASN A 43 -0.55 0.33 3.32
C ASN A 43 -1.73 1.16 3.86
N LEU A 44 -1.52 2.03 4.86
CA LEU A 44 -2.50 3.04 5.26
C LEU A 44 -2.50 4.22 4.28
N VAL A 45 -2.89 3.93 3.04
CA VAL A 45 -2.92 4.88 1.93
C VAL A 45 -4.25 4.86 1.21
N ILE A 46 -4.53 5.95 0.50
CA ILE A 46 -5.81 6.15 -0.19
C ILE A 46 -6.01 5.09 -1.30
N SER A 47 -4.93 4.66 -1.95
CA SER A 47 -4.99 3.62 -2.98
C SER A 47 -5.55 2.29 -2.48
N THR A 48 -5.35 1.95 -1.20
CA THR A 48 -5.91 0.77 -0.57
C THR A 48 -7.44 0.85 -0.49
N ILE A 49 -7.98 2.02 -0.15
CA ILE A 49 -9.43 2.29 -0.21
C ILE A 49 -9.92 2.19 -1.66
N GLY A 50 -9.15 2.76 -2.59
CA GLY A 50 -9.47 2.73 -4.01
C GLY A 50 -9.62 1.32 -4.56
N LEU A 51 -8.78 0.38 -4.11
CA LEU A 51 -8.88 -1.03 -4.48
C LEU A 51 -10.20 -1.66 -4.01
N GLY A 52 -10.53 -1.48 -2.73
CA GLY A 52 -11.80 -1.96 -2.16
C GLY A 52 -13.03 -1.33 -2.82
N ALA A 53 -12.93 -0.06 -3.22
CA ALA A 53 -13.98 0.67 -3.93
C ALA A 53 -14.29 0.11 -5.33
N LEU A 54 -13.51 -0.84 -5.85
CA LEU A 54 -13.83 -1.51 -7.11
C LEU A 54 -14.89 -2.62 -6.94
N ALA A 55 -15.05 -3.17 -5.73
CA ALA A 55 -15.82 -4.40 -5.51
C ALA A 55 -17.28 -4.30 -5.95
N VAL A 56 -17.98 -3.24 -5.52
CA VAL A 56 -19.39 -3.02 -5.84
C VAL A 56 -19.58 -2.48 -7.27
N PRO A 57 -18.97 -1.35 -7.68
CA PRO A 57 -19.29 -0.73 -8.97
C PRO A 57 -18.69 -1.45 -10.18
N ILE A 58 -17.54 -2.13 -10.03
CA ILE A 58 -16.84 -2.79 -11.15
C ILE A 58 -17.10 -4.29 -11.16
N PHE A 59 -16.96 -4.94 -10.01
CA PHE A 59 -17.09 -6.40 -9.91
C PHE A 59 -18.49 -6.87 -9.51
N SER A 60 -19.42 -5.94 -9.23
CA SER A 60 -20.82 -6.23 -8.89
C SER A 60 -20.98 -7.19 -7.70
N LEU A 61 -20.09 -7.09 -6.72
CA LEU A 61 -20.05 -8.00 -5.57
C LEU A 61 -20.90 -7.51 -4.39
N GLY A 62 -21.44 -8.46 -3.62
CA GLY A 62 -22.08 -8.19 -2.33
C GLY A 62 -21.07 -7.75 -1.27
N PHE A 63 -21.55 -7.12 -0.19
CA PHE A 63 -20.69 -6.59 0.86
C PHE A 63 -19.87 -7.70 1.55
N TRP A 64 -20.54 -8.75 2.01
CA TRP A 64 -19.90 -9.84 2.75
C TRP A 64 -18.99 -10.70 1.86
N ASP A 65 -19.37 -10.91 0.59
CA ASP A 65 -18.52 -11.64 -0.35
C ASP A 65 -17.23 -10.88 -0.64
N SER A 66 -17.34 -9.55 -0.82
CA SER A 66 -16.18 -8.67 -0.98
C SER A 66 -15.26 -8.71 0.24
N VAL A 67 -15.82 -8.65 1.46
CA VAL A 67 -15.02 -8.74 2.71
C VAL A 67 -14.35 -10.11 2.83
N ALA A 68 -15.03 -11.20 2.48
CA ALA A 68 -14.43 -12.53 2.49
C ALA A 68 -13.27 -12.64 1.49
N VAL A 69 -13.46 -12.12 0.27
CA VAL A 69 -12.40 -12.06 -0.75
C VAL A 69 -11.21 -11.24 -0.27
N ILE A 70 -11.45 -10.06 0.30
CA ILE A 70 -10.41 -9.18 0.88
C ILE A 70 -9.59 -9.95 1.91
N ILE A 71 -10.24 -10.61 2.87
CA ILE A 71 -9.55 -11.34 3.94
C ILE A 71 -8.73 -12.51 3.37
N ILE A 72 -9.32 -13.32 2.50
CA ILE A 72 -8.67 -14.54 1.99
C ILE A 72 -7.51 -14.19 1.06
N PHE A 73 -7.72 -13.31 0.08
CA PHE A 73 -6.70 -13.00 -0.92
C PHE A 73 -5.59 -12.11 -0.36
N ASN A 74 -5.86 -11.22 0.61
CA ASN A 74 -4.79 -10.55 1.35
C ASN A 74 -3.99 -11.54 2.19
N ALA A 75 -4.64 -12.45 2.92
CA ALA A 75 -3.91 -13.45 3.70
C ALA A 75 -2.96 -14.25 2.79
N LEU A 76 -3.44 -14.73 1.64
CA LEU A 76 -2.63 -15.45 0.67
C LEU A 76 -1.53 -14.59 0.04
N GLY A 77 -1.83 -13.33 -0.29
CA GLY A 77 -0.89 -12.39 -0.92
C GLY A 77 0.23 -11.92 0.02
N VAL A 78 -0.05 -11.83 1.33
CA VAL A 78 0.92 -11.37 2.33
C VAL A 78 1.86 -12.50 2.79
N LEU A 79 1.44 -13.77 2.70
CA LEU A 79 2.31 -14.91 3.04
C LEU A 79 3.71 -14.88 2.39
N PRO A 80 3.85 -14.69 1.05
CA PRO A 80 5.17 -14.59 0.43
C PRO A 80 5.95 -13.37 0.92
N VAL A 81 5.29 -12.23 1.15
CA VAL A 81 5.91 -11.00 1.66
C VAL A 81 6.51 -11.25 3.05
N ALA A 82 5.73 -11.86 3.94
CA ALA A 82 6.16 -12.20 5.29
C ALA A 82 7.32 -13.21 5.28
N PHE A 83 7.25 -14.22 4.41
CA PHE A 83 8.33 -15.20 4.26
C PHE A 83 9.63 -14.56 3.77
N PHE A 84 9.60 -13.81 2.68
CA PHE A 84 10.81 -13.19 2.12
C PHE A 84 11.41 -12.13 3.05
N SER A 85 10.58 -11.44 3.84
CA SER A 85 11.07 -10.52 4.86
C SER A 85 11.99 -11.20 5.88
N THR A 86 11.77 -12.50 6.18
CA THR A 86 12.65 -13.26 7.09
C THR A 86 14.05 -13.53 6.53
N LEU A 87 14.24 -13.39 5.21
CA LEU A 87 15.54 -13.59 4.56
C LEU A 87 16.45 -12.36 4.70
N GLY A 88 15.87 -11.16 4.88
CA GLY A 88 16.61 -9.91 5.05
C GLY A 88 17.64 -9.97 6.17
N PRO A 89 17.25 -10.26 7.44
CA PRO A 89 18.19 -10.32 8.55
C PRO A 89 19.20 -11.47 8.44
N LYS A 90 18.84 -12.57 7.75
CA LYS A 90 19.73 -13.74 7.62
C LYS A 90 20.81 -13.53 6.57
N LEU A 91 20.45 -12.98 5.42
CA LEU A 91 21.35 -12.84 4.29
C LEU A 91 22.05 -11.49 4.26
N GLY A 92 21.43 -10.43 4.80
CA GLY A 92 21.90 -9.05 4.65
C GLY A 92 21.89 -8.58 3.19
N LEU A 93 21.03 -9.18 2.37
CA LEU A 93 20.89 -8.89 0.95
C LEU A 93 19.51 -8.30 0.68
N ARG A 94 19.47 -7.30 -0.21
CA ARG A 94 18.22 -6.76 -0.76
C ARG A 94 17.49 -7.81 -1.61
N GLN A 95 16.17 -7.71 -1.69
CA GLN A 95 15.28 -8.70 -2.29
C GLN A 95 15.59 -8.96 -3.78
N MET A 96 15.92 -7.90 -4.53
CA MET A 96 16.34 -8.03 -5.93
C MET A 96 17.70 -8.70 -6.11
N THR A 97 18.57 -8.67 -5.10
CA THR A 97 19.82 -9.44 -5.10
C THR A 97 19.53 -10.90 -4.74
N ILE A 98 18.58 -11.16 -3.84
CA ILE A 98 18.15 -12.52 -3.48
C ILE A 98 17.55 -13.27 -4.68
N SER A 99 16.77 -12.59 -5.54
CA SER A 99 16.17 -13.22 -6.71
C SER A 99 17.18 -13.82 -7.70
N ARG A 100 18.43 -13.34 -7.69
CA ARG A 100 19.53 -13.87 -8.51
C ARG A 100 19.89 -15.32 -8.17
N PHE A 101 19.62 -15.78 -6.95
CA PHE A 101 19.85 -17.18 -6.58
C PHE A 101 18.87 -18.14 -7.26
N SER A 102 17.68 -17.66 -7.63
CA SER A 102 16.65 -18.47 -8.30
C SER A 102 16.73 -18.35 -9.82
N PHE A 103 16.95 -17.15 -10.34
CA PHE A 103 16.87 -16.87 -11.79
C PHE A 103 18.23 -16.65 -12.46
N GLY A 104 19.33 -16.72 -11.69
CA GLY A 104 20.66 -16.35 -12.17
C GLY A 104 20.79 -14.84 -12.45
N TRP A 105 21.91 -14.45 -13.05
CA TRP A 105 22.19 -13.04 -13.36
C TRP A 105 21.24 -12.47 -14.41
N VAL A 106 21.11 -13.16 -15.55
CA VAL A 106 20.28 -12.70 -16.68
C VAL A 106 18.79 -12.70 -16.31
N GLY A 107 18.30 -13.76 -15.66
CA GLY A 107 16.92 -13.81 -15.21
C GLY A 107 16.62 -12.79 -14.10
N GLY A 108 17.59 -12.50 -13.23
CA GLY A 108 17.49 -11.41 -12.25
C GLY A 108 17.28 -10.03 -12.88
N ILE A 109 17.91 -9.75 -14.03
CA ILE A 109 17.68 -8.51 -14.80
C ILE A 109 16.22 -8.43 -15.30
N ILE A 110 15.68 -9.53 -15.83
CA ILE A 110 14.30 -9.56 -16.31
C ILE A 110 13.32 -9.31 -15.14
N MET A 111 13.55 -9.96 -14.00
CA MET A 111 12.74 -9.72 -12.80
C MET A 111 12.85 -8.28 -12.30
N ALA A 112 14.02 -7.65 -12.42
CA ALA A 112 14.21 -6.25 -12.07
C ALA A 112 13.40 -5.32 -12.99
N LEU A 113 13.32 -5.60 -14.29
CA LEU A 113 12.48 -4.83 -15.22
C LEU A 113 11.00 -4.95 -14.87
N PHE A 114 10.52 -6.15 -14.53
CA PHE A 114 9.14 -6.31 -14.05
C PHE A 114 8.89 -5.57 -12.74
N ASN A 115 9.87 -5.57 -11.83
CA ASN A 115 9.76 -4.83 -10.59
C ASN A 115 9.67 -3.31 -10.83
N VAL A 116 10.48 -2.77 -11.74
CA VAL A 116 10.41 -1.35 -12.13
C VAL A 116 9.03 -1.01 -12.70
N ALA A 117 8.49 -1.86 -13.58
CA ALA A 117 7.14 -1.66 -14.10
C ALA A 117 6.09 -1.68 -12.98
N ALA A 118 6.23 -2.56 -12.00
CA ALA A 118 5.37 -2.61 -10.82
C ALA A 118 5.49 -1.34 -9.95
N CYS A 119 6.70 -0.82 -9.71
CA CYS A 119 6.91 0.46 -9.00
C CYS A 119 6.20 1.61 -9.72
N ILE A 120 6.30 1.67 -11.04
CA ILE A 120 5.69 2.70 -11.86
C ILE A 120 4.16 2.59 -11.74
N GLY A 121 3.60 1.38 -11.89
CA GLY A 121 2.17 1.14 -11.73
C GLY A 121 1.65 1.59 -10.36
N TRP A 122 2.35 1.22 -9.29
CA TRP A 122 2.03 1.66 -7.93
C TRP A 122 2.04 3.20 -7.80
N SER A 123 3.07 3.84 -8.33
CA SER A 123 3.23 5.30 -8.28
C SER A 123 2.10 6.00 -9.05
N VAL A 124 1.76 5.48 -10.24
CA VAL A 124 0.67 5.99 -11.10
C VAL A 124 -0.67 5.97 -10.36
N VAL A 125 -1.01 4.87 -9.69
CA VAL A 125 -2.28 4.76 -8.94
C VAL A 125 -2.35 5.82 -7.82
N ASN A 126 -1.25 6.00 -7.08
CA ASN A 126 -1.19 6.98 -5.99
C ASN A 126 -1.33 8.42 -6.49
N VAL A 127 -0.61 8.82 -7.54
CA VAL A 127 -0.68 10.20 -8.06
C VAL A 127 -2.00 10.49 -8.77
N ILE A 128 -2.63 9.50 -9.42
CA ILE A 128 -3.96 9.68 -10.03
C ILE A 128 -5.00 10.00 -8.96
N ILE A 129 -5.05 9.20 -7.89
CA ILE A 129 -6.02 9.42 -6.81
C ILE A 129 -5.72 10.74 -6.08
N GLY A 130 -4.44 11.04 -5.83
CA GLY A 130 -4.04 12.32 -5.25
C GLY A 130 -4.43 13.52 -6.13
N GLY A 131 -4.26 13.43 -7.45
CA GLY A 131 -4.65 14.50 -8.37
C GLY A 131 -6.16 14.68 -8.48
N GLN A 132 -6.93 13.59 -8.40
CA GLN A 132 -8.39 13.64 -8.28
C GLN A 132 -8.81 14.35 -6.98
N LEU A 133 -8.11 14.11 -5.88
CA LEU A 133 -8.37 14.74 -4.60
C LEU A 133 -8.08 16.25 -4.65
N VAL A 134 -6.93 16.66 -5.19
CA VAL A 134 -6.57 18.07 -5.40
C VAL A 134 -7.62 18.78 -6.25
N SER A 135 -8.07 18.14 -7.32
CA SER A 135 -9.15 18.67 -8.18
C SER A 135 -10.45 18.85 -7.41
N ALA A 136 -10.86 17.86 -6.63
CA ALA A 136 -12.06 17.92 -5.80
C ALA A 136 -11.98 19.02 -4.73
N LEU A 137 -10.84 19.15 -4.02
CA LEU A 137 -10.64 20.15 -2.98
C LEU A 137 -10.56 21.58 -3.53
N SER A 138 -10.05 21.73 -4.75
CA SER A 138 -10.00 23.03 -5.44
C SER A 138 -11.34 23.47 -6.05
N GLY A 139 -12.39 22.66 -5.92
CA GLY A 139 -13.68 22.92 -6.58
C GLY A 139 -13.59 22.86 -8.11
N GLY A 140 -12.59 22.15 -8.66
CA GLY A 140 -12.33 22.07 -10.10
C GLY A 140 -11.47 23.21 -10.67
N VAL A 141 -10.95 24.12 -9.84
CA VAL A 141 -10.01 25.17 -10.30
C VAL A 141 -8.71 24.54 -10.81
N ILE A 142 -8.21 23.52 -10.12
CA ILE A 142 -7.04 22.75 -10.55
C ILE A 142 -7.57 21.49 -11.25
N PRO A 143 -7.39 21.33 -12.57
CA PRO A 143 -7.84 20.12 -13.25
C PRO A 143 -7.01 18.92 -12.81
N SER A 144 -7.61 17.73 -12.79
CA SER A 144 -6.98 16.51 -12.25
C SER A 144 -5.63 16.19 -12.91
N TRP A 145 -5.48 16.44 -14.21
CA TRP A 145 -4.20 16.22 -14.93
C TRP A 145 -3.08 17.13 -14.39
N ALA A 146 -3.38 18.37 -14.00
CA ALA A 146 -2.40 19.29 -13.44
C ALA A 146 -2.03 18.86 -12.02
N GLY A 147 -3.02 18.45 -11.22
CA GLY A 147 -2.79 17.88 -9.88
C GLY A 147 -1.88 16.65 -9.93
N ILE A 148 -2.10 15.75 -10.90
CA ILE A 148 -1.26 14.56 -11.12
C ILE A 148 0.20 14.96 -11.41
N LEU A 149 0.41 15.91 -12.34
CA LEU A 149 1.78 16.34 -12.70
C LEU A 149 2.50 17.00 -11.52
N ILE A 150 1.79 17.86 -10.77
CA ILE A 150 2.34 18.53 -9.59
C ILE A 150 2.77 17.48 -8.54
N LEU A 151 1.90 16.53 -8.22
CA LEU A 151 2.21 15.47 -7.25
C LEU A 151 3.32 14.54 -7.72
N ALA A 152 3.37 14.20 -9.02
CA ALA A 152 4.44 13.38 -9.58
C ALA A 152 5.81 14.06 -9.47
N VAL A 153 5.89 15.37 -9.76
CA VAL A 153 7.13 16.14 -9.62
C VAL A 153 7.52 16.26 -8.14
N LEU A 154 6.59 16.62 -7.26
CA LEU A 154 6.87 16.78 -5.84
C LEU A 154 7.32 15.47 -5.18
N THR A 155 6.65 14.36 -5.45
CA THR A 155 7.03 13.04 -4.89
C THR A 155 8.39 12.58 -5.42
N THR A 156 8.70 12.88 -6.69
CA THR A 156 10.03 12.61 -7.26
C THR A 156 11.11 13.47 -6.63
N LEU A 157 10.84 14.74 -6.34
CA LEU A 157 11.81 15.61 -5.63
C LEU A 157 12.06 15.11 -4.21
N VAL A 158 11.01 14.69 -3.50
CA VAL A 158 11.12 14.15 -2.15
C VAL A 158 11.90 12.83 -2.13
N SER A 159 11.71 11.95 -3.12
CA SER A 159 12.41 10.66 -3.18
C SER A 159 13.93 10.80 -3.40
N ILE A 160 14.41 11.93 -3.94
CA ILE A 160 15.86 12.22 -4.09
C ILE A 160 16.56 12.41 -2.74
N TYR A 161 15.86 12.86 -1.69
CA TYR A 161 16.46 13.12 -0.38
C TYR A 161 16.87 11.85 0.40
N GLY A 162 16.46 10.66 -0.05
CA GLY A 162 17.00 9.37 0.40
C GLY A 162 16.29 8.70 1.60
N TYR A 163 16.66 7.44 1.86
CA TYR A 163 16.00 6.51 2.79
C TYR A 163 15.87 7.04 4.22
N ARG A 164 16.86 7.75 4.76
CA ARG A 164 16.85 8.20 6.16
C ARG A 164 15.70 9.15 6.49
N TYR A 165 15.36 10.06 5.58
CA TYR A 165 14.24 11.00 5.76
C TYR A 165 12.89 10.32 5.57
N VAL A 166 12.77 9.47 4.55
CA VAL A 166 11.56 8.68 4.30
C VAL A 166 11.27 7.73 5.46
N HIS A 167 12.26 6.98 5.96
CA HIS A 167 12.08 6.08 7.10
C HIS A 167 11.63 6.81 8.37
N ARG A 168 12.15 8.02 8.60
CA ARG A 168 11.75 8.84 9.75
C ARG A 168 10.30 9.33 9.61
N TYR A 169 9.89 9.70 8.40
CA TYR A 169 8.52 10.10 8.08
C TYR A 169 7.56 8.91 8.22
N GLU A 170 7.83 7.80 7.54
CA GLU A 170 6.99 6.59 7.54
C GLU A 170 6.78 5.99 8.94
N ARG A 171 7.75 6.17 9.85
CA ARG A 171 7.58 5.74 11.24
C ARG A 171 6.36 6.37 11.94
N TYR A 172 6.00 7.60 11.56
CA TYR A 172 4.93 8.36 12.19
C TYR A 172 3.77 8.67 11.24
N ALA A 173 3.96 8.57 9.92
CA ALA A 173 2.95 8.91 8.91
C ALA A 173 1.67 8.07 9.02
N TRP A 174 1.78 6.84 9.53
CA TRP A 174 0.62 5.99 9.80
C TRP A 174 -0.35 6.59 10.83
N ILE A 175 0.12 7.41 11.78
CA ILE A 175 -0.72 7.97 12.86
C ILE A 175 -1.75 8.97 12.31
N PRO A 176 -1.37 10.05 11.59
CA PRO A 176 -2.35 10.95 11.01
C PRO A 176 -3.24 10.22 10.01
N MET A 177 -2.69 9.32 9.17
CA MET A 177 -3.50 8.54 8.22
C MET A 177 -4.55 7.67 8.92
N ALA A 178 -4.18 6.96 9.98
CA ALA A 178 -5.13 6.18 10.77
C ALA A 178 -6.25 7.05 11.37
N ILE A 179 -5.91 8.25 11.87
CA ILE A 179 -6.89 9.20 12.40
C ILE A 179 -7.84 9.67 11.29
N ILE A 180 -7.31 10.03 10.12
CA ILE A 180 -8.09 10.49 8.97
C ILE A 180 -9.07 9.40 8.52
N PHE A 181 -8.60 8.17 8.36
CA PHE A 181 -9.46 7.06 7.95
C PHE A 181 -10.46 6.64 9.03
N ALA A 182 -10.11 6.76 10.32
CA ALA A 182 -11.06 6.55 11.40
C ALA A 182 -12.19 7.60 11.38
N ILE A 183 -11.85 8.88 11.22
CA ILE A 183 -12.83 9.97 11.07
C ILE A 183 -13.73 9.68 9.88
N MET A 184 -13.14 9.36 8.73
CA MET A 184 -13.89 9.03 7.51
C MET A 184 -14.83 7.84 7.71
N PHE A 185 -14.39 6.78 8.39
CA PHE A 185 -15.22 5.64 8.73
C PHE A 185 -16.43 6.05 9.57
N PHE A 186 -16.24 6.84 10.64
CA PHE A 186 -17.34 7.26 11.51
C PHE A 186 -18.32 8.22 10.83
N VAL A 187 -17.83 9.11 9.96
CA VAL A 187 -18.70 9.99 9.16
C VAL A 187 -19.53 9.20 8.17
N ALA A 188 -18.94 8.17 7.54
CA ALA A 188 -19.62 7.37 6.53
C ALA A 188 -20.51 6.26 7.10
N LEU A 189 -20.28 5.84 8.35
CA LEU A 189 -20.96 4.73 9.02
C LEU A 189 -22.49 4.75 8.90
N PRO A 190 -23.19 5.90 9.06
CA PRO A 190 -24.65 5.95 8.94
C PRO A 190 -25.19 5.65 7.54
N HIS A 191 -24.34 5.73 6.52
CA HIS A 191 -24.69 5.54 5.11
C HIS A 191 -24.33 4.14 4.58
N PHE A 192 -23.66 3.31 5.37
CA PHE A 192 -23.28 1.97 4.93
C PHE A 192 -24.50 1.06 4.80
N HIS A 193 -24.53 0.32 3.70
CA HIS A 193 -25.59 -0.65 3.43
C HIS A 193 -24.98 -2.01 3.17
N ILE A 194 -25.59 -3.04 3.75
CA ILE A 194 -25.23 -4.42 3.41
C ILE A 194 -25.95 -4.74 2.10
N ILE A 195 -25.19 -4.75 1.01
CA ILE A 195 -25.66 -5.29 -0.27
C ILE A 195 -25.69 -6.81 -0.13
N ALA A 196 -26.90 -7.38 -0.13
CA ALA A 196 -27.09 -8.82 -0.06
C ALA A 196 -26.45 -9.49 -1.28
N PRO A 197 -25.87 -10.70 -1.12
CA PRO A 197 -25.41 -11.50 -2.24
C PRO A 197 -26.55 -11.74 -3.23
N SER A 198 -26.21 -12.02 -4.48
CA SER A 198 -27.22 -12.52 -5.40
C SER A 198 -27.67 -13.91 -4.91
N ASN A 199 -28.98 -14.18 -4.85
CA ASN A 199 -29.51 -15.47 -4.38
C ASN A 199 -29.19 -16.64 -5.35
N THR A 200 -28.44 -16.38 -6.41
CA THR A 200 -28.12 -17.33 -7.48
C THR A 200 -26.65 -17.21 -7.82
N THR A 201 -25.83 -18.19 -7.43
CA THR A 201 -24.43 -18.23 -7.84
C THR A 201 -24.31 -18.36 -9.36
N THR A 202 -24.00 -17.26 -10.03
CA THR A 202 -23.80 -17.25 -11.49
C THR A 202 -22.33 -17.38 -11.86
N ALA A 203 -22.03 -17.82 -13.09
CA ALA A 203 -20.66 -17.81 -13.60
C ALA A 203 -20.04 -16.40 -13.59
N ALA A 204 -20.87 -15.36 -13.80
CA ALA A 204 -20.44 -13.97 -13.75
C ALA A 204 -20.03 -13.55 -12.33
N GLU A 205 -20.77 -13.98 -11.31
CA GLU A 205 -20.44 -13.71 -9.91
C GLU A 205 -19.12 -14.39 -9.50
N ILE A 206 -18.92 -15.66 -9.87
CA ILE A 206 -17.65 -16.36 -9.62
C ILE A 206 -16.49 -15.64 -10.33
N ALA A 207 -16.68 -15.21 -11.58
CA ALA A 207 -15.68 -14.44 -12.31
C ALA A 207 -15.38 -13.09 -11.64
N GLY A 208 -16.40 -12.41 -11.12
CA GLY A 208 -16.26 -11.18 -10.34
C GLY A 208 -15.43 -11.41 -9.07
N LEU A 209 -15.74 -12.46 -8.30
CA LEU A 209 -15.04 -12.81 -7.07
C LEU A 209 -13.56 -13.12 -7.33
N LEU A 210 -13.27 -13.92 -8.36
CA LEU A 210 -11.89 -14.27 -8.72
C LEU A 210 -11.11 -13.07 -9.28
N SER A 211 -11.77 -12.20 -10.06
CA SER A 211 -11.11 -11.02 -10.63
C SER A 211 -10.80 -9.99 -9.55
N PHE A 212 -11.74 -9.74 -8.64
CA PHE A 212 -11.52 -8.88 -7.49
C PHE A 212 -10.45 -9.48 -6.55
N GLY A 213 -10.53 -10.79 -6.27
CA GLY A 213 -9.52 -11.50 -5.49
C GLY A 213 -8.14 -11.44 -6.12
N GLY A 214 -8.03 -11.56 -7.44
CA GLY A 214 -6.78 -11.39 -8.18
C GLY A 214 -6.19 -9.98 -8.02
N ALA A 215 -7.04 -8.94 -8.03
CA ALA A 215 -6.60 -7.56 -7.79
C ALA A 215 -6.10 -7.36 -6.35
N VAL A 216 -6.83 -7.88 -5.36
CA VAL A 216 -6.43 -7.87 -3.93
C VAL A 216 -5.12 -8.62 -3.71
N TYR A 217 -5.00 -9.84 -4.25
CA TYR A 217 -3.78 -10.62 -4.16
C TYR A 217 -2.60 -9.92 -4.83
N GLY A 218 -2.81 -9.33 -6.01
CA GLY A 218 -1.80 -8.57 -6.74
C GLY A 218 -1.28 -7.37 -5.95
N PHE A 219 -2.19 -6.65 -5.28
CA PHE A 219 -1.84 -5.52 -4.41
C PHE A 219 -0.97 -5.98 -3.23
N ALA A 220 -1.38 -7.01 -2.50
CA ALA A 220 -0.65 -7.52 -1.35
C ALA A 220 0.69 -8.17 -1.73
N THR A 221 0.69 -9.05 -2.74
CA THR A 221 1.89 -9.80 -3.16
C THR A 221 2.92 -8.90 -3.84
N GLY A 222 2.52 -7.74 -4.36
CA GLY A 222 3.42 -6.76 -4.98
C GLY A 222 4.55 -6.30 -4.06
N TRP A 223 4.35 -6.35 -2.74
CA TRP A 223 5.38 -6.04 -1.75
C TRP A 223 6.49 -7.09 -1.65
N SER A 224 6.28 -8.28 -2.21
CA SER A 224 7.24 -9.39 -2.16
C SER A 224 8.57 -9.08 -2.84
N SER A 225 8.59 -8.11 -3.77
CA SER A 225 9.81 -7.69 -4.47
C SER A 225 10.70 -6.72 -3.70
N TYR A 226 10.24 -6.23 -2.54
CA TYR A 226 11.02 -5.38 -1.62
C TYR A 226 11.06 -5.92 -0.18
N ALA A 227 10.42 -7.06 0.08
CA ALA A 227 10.19 -7.61 1.41
C ALA A 227 11.45 -7.68 2.30
N ALA A 228 12.58 -8.13 1.73
CA ALA A 228 13.83 -8.23 2.48
C ALA A 228 14.49 -6.87 2.76
N ASP A 229 14.26 -5.84 1.93
CA ASP A 229 15.03 -4.59 1.90
C ASP A 229 14.98 -3.85 3.24
N TYR A 230 13.81 -3.83 3.87
CA TYR A 230 13.57 -3.13 5.13
C TYR A 230 14.16 -3.86 6.35
N ASN A 231 14.44 -5.15 6.20
CA ASN A 231 14.95 -5.99 7.29
C ASN A 231 16.46 -6.30 7.13
N VAL A 232 17.12 -5.79 6.08
CA VAL A 232 18.56 -5.98 5.83
C VAL A 232 19.44 -5.44 6.96
N ASN A 233 19.00 -4.35 7.61
CA ASN A 233 19.74 -3.71 8.71
C ASN A 233 19.44 -4.29 10.10
N GLN A 234 18.57 -5.30 10.20
CA GLN A 234 18.27 -6.00 11.45
C GLN A 234 19.41 -7.00 11.79
N PRO A 235 19.73 -7.18 13.08
CA PRO A 235 20.71 -8.17 13.52
C PRO A 235 20.43 -9.61 13.02
N GLU A 236 21.47 -10.41 12.80
CA GLU A 236 21.34 -11.80 12.30
C GLU A 236 20.60 -12.74 13.25
N ASP A 237 20.66 -12.45 14.54
CA ASP A 237 19.98 -13.17 15.62
C ASP A 237 18.50 -12.76 15.77
N THR A 238 18.01 -11.84 14.93
CA THR A 238 16.59 -11.43 14.94
C THR A 238 15.69 -12.64 14.67
N PRO A 239 14.75 -12.97 15.57
CA PRO A 239 13.90 -14.15 15.39
C PRO A 239 13.03 -14.04 14.13
N ALA A 240 13.18 -15.00 13.21
CA ALA A 240 12.44 -15.05 11.95
C ALA A 240 10.91 -15.04 12.17
N SER A 241 10.42 -15.66 13.23
CA SER A 241 8.99 -15.65 13.58
C SER A 241 8.47 -14.26 13.90
N ARG A 242 9.27 -13.41 14.57
CA ARG A 242 8.88 -12.03 14.86
C ARG A 242 8.82 -11.23 13.56
N VAL A 243 9.82 -11.36 12.70
CA VAL A 243 9.86 -10.67 11.39
C VAL A 243 8.66 -11.10 10.55
N PHE A 244 8.36 -12.40 10.50
CA PHE A 244 7.22 -12.94 9.77
C PHE A 244 5.91 -12.33 10.26
N TRP A 245 5.58 -12.45 11.55
CA TRP A 245 4.28 -12.00 12.06
C TRP A 245 4.12 -10.48 12.07
N LEU A 246 5.20 -9.73 12.34
CA LEU A 246 5.16 -8.26 12.28
C LEU A 246 4.99 -7.76 10.85
N THR A 247 5.61 -8.41 9.86
CA THR A 247 5.36 -8.13 8.44
C THR A 247 3.94 -8.49 8.06
N PHE A 248 3.52 -9.71 8.41
CA PHE A 248 2.22 -10.23 8.06
C PHE A 248 1.11 -9.31 8.57
N LEU A 249 1.11 -9.02 9.87
CA LEU A 249 0.11 -8.15 10.48
C LEU A 249 0.25 -6.69 10.00
N GLY A 250 1.47 -6.23 9.74
CA GLY A 250 1.74 -4.87 9.27
C GLY A 250 1.15 -4.59 7.88
N VAL A 251 1.08 -5.59 7.00
CA VAL A 251 0.43 -5.46 5.68
C VAL A 251 -1.04 -5.86 5.74
N PHE A 252 -1.35 -6.99 6.39
CA PHE A 252 -2.68 -7.57 6.40
C PHE A 252 -3.73 -6.67 7.06
N ILE A 253 -3.43 -6.10 8.23
CA ILE A 253 -4.38 -5.26 8.98
C ILE A 253 -4.81 -4.03 8.17
N PRO A 254 -3.90 -3.15 7.68
CA PRO A 254 -4.31 -1.97 6.93
C PRO A 254 -5.00 -2.30 5.61
N CYS A 255 -4.55 -3.33 4.88
CA CYS A 255 -5.22 -3.77 3.66
C CYS A 255 -6.67 -4.16 3.94
N VAL A 256 -6.89 -5.06 4.90
CA VAL A 256 -8.25 -5.51 5.24
C VAL A 256 -9.13 -4.35 5.70
N LEU A 257 -8.62 -3.47 6.57
CA LEU A 257 -9.39 -2.34 7.10
C LEU A 257 -9.76 -1.33 6.00
N LEU A 258 -8.80 -0.89 5.19
CA LEU A 258 -9.03 0.15 4.20
C LEU A 258 -9.75 -0.36 2.94
N GLU A 259 -9.46 -1.58 2.49
CA GLU A 259 -10.22 -2.19 1.40
C GLU A 259 -11.68 -2.39 1.83
N THR A 260 -11.93 -2.87 3.07
CA THR A 260 -13.30 -2.99 3.59
C THR A 260 -13.99 -1.64 3.70
N LEU A 261 -13.27 -0.58 4.11
CA LEU A 261 -13.79 0.79 4.09
C LEU A 261 -14.15 1.21 2.66
N GLY A 262 -13.32 0.91 1.66
CA GLY A 262 -13.61 1.17 0.25
C GLY A 262 -14.87 0.46 -0.24
N VAL A 263 -15.05 -0.82 0.10
CA VAL A 263 -16.28 -1.55 -0.17
C VAL A 263 -17.47 -0.84 0.49
N ALA A 264 -17.38 -0.56 1.79
CA ALA A 264 -18.45 0.09 2.55
C ALA A 264 -18.86 1.45 1.94
N LEU A 265 -17.89 2.29 1.57
CA LEU A 265 -18.14 3.57 0.91
C LEU A 265 -18.89 3.40 -0.41
N THR A 266 -18.57 2.36 -1.19
CA THR A 266 -19.22 2.14 -2.47
C THR A 266 -20.61 1.51 -2.38
N THR A 267 -20.95 0.87 -1.25
CA THR A 267 -22.33 0.44 -0.99
C THR A 267 -23.31 1.60 -0.87
N ALA A 268 -22.83 2.76 -0.43
CA ALA A 268 -23.64 3.96 -0.24
C ALA A 268 -23.88 4.77 -1.54
N LEU A 269 -23.25 4.40 -2.66
CA LEU A 269 -23.40 5.13 -3.93
C LEU A 269 -24.83 5.08 -4.48
N THR A 270 -25.63 4.08 -4.12
CA THR A 270 -27.03 3.98 -4.56
C THR A 270 -27.98 4.79 -3.67
N SER A 271 -27.64 5.03 -2.41
CA SER A 271 -28.47 5.73 -1.43
C SER A 271 -28.10 7.20 -1.25
N VAL A 272 -26.83 7.58 -1.50
CA VAL A 272 -26.32 8.93 -1.35
C VAL A 272 -25.96 9.53 -2.72
N SER A 273 -26.91 10.29 -3.28
CA SER A 273 -26.77 10.85 -4.64
C SER A 273 -25.58 11.80 -4.82
N SER A 274 -25.20 12.53 -3.76
CA SER A 274 -24.01 13.40 -3.77
C SER A 274 -22.73 12.60 -3.91
N TRP A 275 -22.62 11.46 -3.23
CA TRP A 275 -21.47 10.56 -3.30
C TRP A 275 -21.40 9.88 -4.66
N ASN A 276 -22.55 9.44 -5.20
CA ASN A 276 -22.63 8.90 -6.56
C ASN A 276 -22.08 9.89 -7.58
N LYS A 277 -22.60 11.13 -7.57
CA LYS A 277 -22.16 12.19 -8.48
C LYS A 277 -20.67 12.50 -8.34
N ALA A 278 -20.16 12.54 -7.11
CA ALA A 278 -18.75 12.77 -6.84
C ALA A 278 -17.86 11.62 -7.35
N PHE A 279 -18.31 10.37 -7.19
CA PHE A 279 -17.63 9.19 -7.71
C PHE A 279 -17.65 9.15 -9.25
N THR A 280 -18.77 9.49 -9.90
CA THR A 280 -18.83 9.52 -11.37
C THR A 280 -17.92 10.60 -11.97
N ASN A 281 -17.82 11.77 -11.31
CA ASN A 281 -17.05 12.90 -11.84
C ASN A 281 -15.56 12.88 -11.45
N GLY A 282 -15.24 12.35 -10.26
CA GLY A 282 -13.91 12.41 -9.66
C GLY A 282 -13.37 11.06 -9.19
N SER A 283 -14.05 9.95 -9.50
CA SER A 283 -13.71 8.60 -9.06
C SER A 283 -13.52 8.53 -7.54
N VAL A 284 -12.56 7.73 -7.07
CA VAL A 284 -12.27 7.53 -5.65
C VAL A 284 -11.92 8.86 -4.98
N GLY A 285 -11.08 9.71 -5.59
CA GLY A 285 -10.71 11.00 -4.99
C GLY A 285 -11.93 11.92 -4.76
N GLY A 286 -12.85 11.97 -5.72
CA GLY A 286 -14.10 12.71 -5.60
C GLY A 286 -15.02 12.15 -4.50
N LEU A 287 -15.13 10.82 -4.41
CA LEU A 287 -15.91 10.15 -3.36
C LEU A 287 -15.39 10.51 -1.96
N LEU A 288 -14.08 10.45 -1.73
CA LEU A 288 -13.49 10.74 -0.42
C LEU A 288 -13.71 12.20 -0.01
N ALA A 289 -13.58 13.14 -0.95
CA ALA A 289 -13.93 14.55 -0.74
C ALA A 289 -15.40 14.74 -0.36
N ALA A 290 -16.31 14.01 -1.01
CA ALA A 290 -17.74 14.07 -0.69
C ALA A 290 -18.08 13.48 0.68
N VAL A 291 -17.40 12.41 1.09
CA VAL A 291 -17.60 11.75 2.40
C VAL A 291 -17.29 12.69 3.55
N VAL A 292 -16.17 13.42 3.49
CA VAL A 292 -15.76 14.33 4.57
C VAL A 292 -16.37 15.73 4.46
N SER A 293 -17.12 16.01 3.39
CA SER A 293 -17.76 17.32 3.17
C SER A 293 -18.63 17.82 4.34
N PRO A 294 -19.33 16.97 5.14
CA PRO A 294 -20.08 17.43 6.31
C PRO A 294 -19.20 18.04 7.40
N LEU A 295 -17.90 17.77 7.41
CA LEU A 295 -16.93 18.34 8.36
C LEU A 295 -16.47 19.76 7.95
N GLY A 296 -16.97 20.29 6.83
CA GLY A 296 -16.62 21.62 6.34
C GLY A 296 -15.12 21.78 6.12
N GLY A 297 -14.57 22.92 6.56
CA GLY A 297 -13.14 23.23 6.40
C GLY A 297 -12.19 22.24 7.08
N PHE A 298 -12.64 21.54 8.12
CA PHE A 298 -11.84 20.47 8.73
C PHE A 298 -11.74 19.25 7.83
N GLY A 299 -12.82 18.89 7.11
CA GLY A 299 -12.82 17.83 6.11
C GLY A 299 -11.84 18.11 4.96
N THR A 300 -11.77 19.37 4.51
CA THR A 300 -10.80 19.80 3.51
C THR A 300 -9.37 19.78 4.02
N PHE A 301 -9.13 20.06 5.31
CA PHE A 301 -7.80 20.07 5.90
C PHE A 301 -7.20 18.67 6.07
N ILE A 302 -8.04 17.66 6.31
CA ILE A 302 -7.60 16.27 6.56
C ILE A 302 -7.39 15.45 5.27
N LEU A 303 -7.73 16.00 4.10
CA LEU A 303 -7.54 15.38 2.78
C LEU A 303 -6.36 16.01 2.05
#